data_AF-A0A428RLV0-F1
#
_entry.id   AF-A0A428RLV0-F1
#
_cell.length_a   1.000
_cell.length_b   1.000
_cell.length_c   1.000
_cell.angle_alpha   90.00
_cell.angle_beta   90.00
_cell.angle_gamma   90.00
#
_symmetry.space_group_name_H-M   'P 1'
#
loop_
_entity.id
_entity.type
_entity.pdbx_description
1 polymer ?
#
loop_
_entity_poly.entity_id
_entity_poly.type
_entity_poly.pdbx_seq_one_letter_code
_entity_poly.pdbx_strand_id
1 'polypeptide(L)'
;MKALAQGTEEIAPKQSESSSLPPSDDIDIKVPQAVVAWAGAGADGKTHCLFHDSAKDSARQVTFRISYNTVNKTTFFQLQVPIQLKTTATTTPLFLNIPPETITELTARCPTEPHQTVREQLGPNTTCLSFRLRRPPDLVVPRGPLAPKRQREHGDKLDSLKLLSQAISIDVYFVAGILQDASARTICDFATSLMARSVAQYADL
;
A
#
# COMPACT_ATOMS: atom_id res chain seq x y z
N MET A 1 -9.36 81.53 2.65
CA MET A 1 -8.38 80.48 3.03
C MET A 1 -9.16 79.24 3.47
N LYS A 2 -8.92 78.12 2.75
CA LYS A 2 -9.21 76.69 3.03
C LYS A 2 -10.45 76.29 3.86
N ALA A 3 -11.33 75.51 3.23
CA ALA A 3 -11.57 74.09 3.56
C ALA A 3 -12.49 73.44 2.49
N LEU A 4 -11.96 72.50 1.71
CA LEU A 4 -12.72 71.60 0.83
C LEU A 4 -12.77 70.23 1.52
N ALA A 5 -13.99 69.72 1.74
CA ALA A 5 -14.25 68.43 2.33
C ALA A 5 -14.24 67.33 1.25
N GLN A 6 -13.51 66.27 1.59
CA GLN A 6 -13.58 64.85 1.21
C GLN A 6 -14.96 64.42 0.65
N GLY A 7 -15.07 63.51 -0.30
CA GLY A 7 -14.25 62.36 -0.63
C GLY A 7 -15.22 61.23 -0.94
N THR A 8 -15.45 60.99 -2.23
CA THR A 8 -16.30 59.90 -2.75
C THR A 8 -15.39 58.71 -2.97
N GLU A 9 -15.61 57.58 -2.29
CA GLU A 9 -14.97 56.33 -2.68
C GLU A 9 -15.96 55.17 -2.70
N GLU A 10 -15.92 54.51 -3.85
CA GLU A 10 -16.79 53.51 -4.42
C GLU A 10 -16.42 52.13 -3.85
N ILE A 11 -17.42 51.41 -3.33
CA ILE A 11 -17.23 50.07 -2.77
C ILE A 11 -17.20 49.07 -3.93
N ALA A 12 -16.00 48.66 -4.35
CA ALA A 12 -15.79 47.54 -5.25
C ALA A 12 -15.94 46.19 -4.52
N PRO A 13 -16.48 45.13 -5.17
CA PRO A 13 -16.72 43.84 -4.53
C PRO A 13 -15.43 43.02 -4.37
N LYS A 14 -15.28 42.41 -3.19
CA LYS A 14 -14.20 41.46 -2.86
C LYS A 14 -14.22 40.27 -3.82
N GLN A 15 -13.12 40.10 -4.55
CA GLN A 15 -12.84 38.89 -5.32
C GLN A 15 -12.72 37.68 -4.39
N SER A 16 -13.46 36.63 -4.71
CA SER A 16 -13.32 35.30 -4.14
C SER A 16 -11.94 34.75 -4.49
N GLU A 17 -11.09 34.55 -3.49
CA GLU A 17 -9.85 33.80 -3.60
C GLU A 17 -10.17 32.34 -3.95
N SER A 18 -10.08 32.04 -5.25
CA SER A 18 -9.95 30.68 -5.77
C SER A 18 -8.60 30.15 -5.31
N SER A 19 -8.59 29.36 -4.23
CA SER A 19 -7.43 28.60 -3.78
C SER A 19 -7.08 27.55 -4.85
N SER A 20 -6.25 27.93 -5.81
CA SER A 20 -5.53 26.97 -6.64
C SER A 20 -4.40 26.38 -5.79
N LEU A 21 -4.61 25.15 -5.31
CA LEU A 21 -3.52 24.34 -4.77
C LEU A 21 -2.48 24.12 -5.88
N PRO A 22 -1.16 24.18 -5.59
CA PRO A 22 -0.15 23.80 -6.56
C PRO A 22 -0.37 22.34 -6.99
N PRO A 23 0.08 21.94 -8.20
CA PRO A 23 0.08 20.53 -8.60
C PRO A 23 0.85 19.75 -7.54
N SER A 24 0.14 18.91 -6.79
CA SER A 24 0.75 18.10 -5.74
C SER A 24 1.51 16.97 -6.43
N ASP A 25 2.82 16.86 -6.20
CA ASP A 25 3.67 15.74 -6.62
C ASP A 25 3.34 14.44 -5.82
N ASP A 26 2.13 14.35 -5.28
CA ASP A 26 1.65 13.24 -4.50
C ASP A 26 1.43 12.01 -5.38
N ILE A 27 1.80 10.85 -4.85
CA ILE A 27 1.64 9.57 -5.52
C ILE A 27 0.54 8.81 -4.79
N ASP A 28 -0.52 8.40 -5.49
CA ASP A 28 -1.49 7.43 -4.98
C ASP A 28 -1.71 6.35 -6.04
N ILE A 29 -1.12 5.19 -5.80
CA ILE A 29 -1.15 4.05 -6.72
C ILE A 29 -1.93 2.93 -6.05
N LYS A 30 -2.92 2.43 -6.79
CA LYS A 30 -3.71 1.25 -6.41
C LYS A 30 -3.41 0.12 -7.38
N VAL A 31 -2.84 -0.94 -6.84
CA VAL A 31 -2.55 -2.18 -7.54
C VAL A 31 -3.75 -3.12 -7.38
N PRO A 32 -4.49 -3.43 -8.46
CA PRO A 32 -5.72 -4.23 -8.39
C PRO A 32 -5.47 -5.73 -8.17
N GLN A 33 -4.26 -6.22 -8.49
CA GLN A 33 -3.86 -7.61 -8.28
C GLN A 33 -2.38 -7.66 -7.92
N ALA A 34 -2.08 -8.22 -6.75
CA ALA A 34 -0.72 -8.41 -6.26
C ALA A 34 -0.49 -9.87 -5.85
N VAL A 35 0.73 -10.34 -6.05
CA VAL A 35 1.24 -11.59 -5.46
C VAL A 35 2.30 -11.20 -4.45
N VAL A 36 2.11 -11.60 -3.19
CA VAL A 36 3.08 -11.30 -2.13
C VAL A 36 3.89 -12.55 -1.87
N ALA A 37 5.22 -12.43 -1.90
CA ALA A 37 6.12 -13.53 -1.58
C ALA A 37 7.01 -13.17 -0.39
N TRP A 38 7.33 -14.16 0.44
CA TRP A 38 8.28 -14.02 1.54
C TRP A 38 8.99 -15.35 1.79
N ALA A 39 10.18 -15.28 2.38
CA ALA A 39 10.89 -16.47 2.83
C ALA A 39 10.22 -17.02 4.10
N GLY A 40 9.99 -18.32 4.16
CA GLY A 40 9.53 -18.99 5.36
C GLY A 40 10.53 -18.80 6.51
N ALA A 41 10.03 -18.63 7.74
CA ALA A 41 10.86 -18.56 8.93
C ALA A 41 11.45 -19.93 9.34
N GLY A 42 11.19 -20.99 8.56
CA GLY A 42 11.63 -22.36 8.78
C GLY A 42 12.95 -22.70 8.08
N ALA A 43 13.57 -23.80 8.51
CA ALA A 43 14.82 -24.32 7.95
C ALA A 43 14.70 -24.84 6.50
N ASP A 44 13.48 -24.86 5.94
CA ASP A 44 13.17 -25.35 4.61
C ASP A 44 13.47 -24.32 3.49
N GLY A 45 13.73 -23.05 3.85
CA GLY A 45 14.07 -22.01 2.88
C GLY A 45 13.01 -21.78 1.80
N LYS A 46 11.78 -22.25 2.03
CA LYS A 46 10.72 -22.25 1.04
C LYS A 46 10.13 -20.85 0.92
N THR A 47 10.00 -20.37 -0.32
CA THR A 47 9.26 -19.15 -0.61
C THR A 47 7.77 -19.43 -0.51
N HIS A 48 7.09 -18.70 0.37
CA HIS A 48 5.63 -18.71 0.46
C HIS A 48 5.07 -17.58 -0.41
N CYS A 49 3.89 -17.81 -0.99
CA CYS A 49 3.18 -16.82 -1.78
C CYS A 49 1.75 -16.66 -1.28
N LEU A 50 1.26 -15.42 -1.23
CA LEU A 50 -0.11 -15.05 -0.93
C LEU A 50 -0.73 -14.36 -2.15
N PHE A 51 -1.78 -14.96 -2.69
CA PHE A 51 -2.50 -14.48 -3.87
C PHE A 51 -3.93 -15.02 -3.88
N HIS A 52 -4.74 -14.63 -4.86
CA HIS A 52 -6.05 -15.22 -5.12
C HIS A 52 -6.09 -15.88 -6.49
N ASP A 53 -6.32 -17.19 -6.51
CA ASP A 53 -6.16 -18.06 -7.69
C ASP A 53 -7.23 -17.84 -8.78
N SER A 54 -8.32 -17.14 -8.47
CA SER A 54 -9.35 -16.81 -9.46
C SER A 54 -9.15 -15.43 -10.06
N ALA A 55 -8.54 -15.37 -11.24
CA ALA A 55 -8.45 -14.13 -12.04
C ALA A 55 -9.82 -13.50 -12.39
N LYS A 56 -10.92 -14.27 -12.26
CA LYS A 56 -12.29 -13.82 -12.54
C LYS A 56 -12.99 -13.17 -11.34
N ASP A 57 -12.44 -13.31 -10.12
CA ASP A 57 -13.04 -12.76 -8.90
C ASP A 57 -12.22 -11.57 -8.38
N SER A 58 -12.37 -10.44 -9.07
CA SER A 58 -11.66 -9.19 -8.75
C SER A 58 -11.92 -8.71 -7.31
N ALA A 59 -13.07 -9.06 -6.73
CA ALA A 59 -13.44 -8.67 -5.37
C ALA A 59 -12.66 -9.44 -4.28
N ARG A 60 -11.99 -10.54 -4.65
CA ARG A 60 -11.20 -11.37 -3.73
C ARG A 60 -9.70 -11.33 -3.99
N GLN A 61 -9.28 -10.52 -4.96
CA GLN A 61 -7.87 -10.33 -5.26
C GLN A 61 -7.15 -9.64 -4.10
N VAL A 62 -5.89 -10.03 -3.90
CA VAL A 62 -5.00 -9.30 -3.00
C VAL A 62 -4.62 -8.01 -3.71
N THR A 63 -4.87 -6.88 -3.07
CA THR A 63 -4.55 -5.56 -3.64
C THR A 63 -3.45 -4.90 -2.83
N PHE A 64 -2.75 -3.96 -3.45
CA PHE A 64 -1.70 -3.19 -2.81
C PHE A 64 -1.89 -1.70 -3.06
N ARG A 65 -1.72 -0.89 -2.03
CA ARG A 65 -1.80 0.57 -2.12
C ARG A 65 -0.48 1.18 -1.72
N ILE A 66 -0.03 2.12 -2.54
CA ILE A 66 1.12 2.98 -2.26
C ILE A 66 0.61 4.40 -2.27
N SER A 67 0.78 5.11 -1.17
CA SER A 67 0.50 6.53 -1.11
C SER A 67 1.74 7.27 -0.60
N TYR A 68 2.06 8.38 -1.25
CA TYR A 68 3.10 9.30 -0.84
C TYR A 68 2.53 10.71 -0.93
N ASN A 69 2.59 11.41 0.19
CA ASN A 69 2.24 12.82 0.27
C ASN A 69 3.52 13.64 0.50
N THR A 70 3.84 14.46 -0.49
CA THR A 70 5.05 15.29 -0.56
C THR A 70 5.05 16.39 0.49
N VAL A 71 3.89 17.03 0.69
CA VAL A 71 3.71 18.15 1.63
C VAL A 71 3.99 17.70 3.07
N ASN A 72 3.39 16.57 3.45
CA ASN A 72 3.50 16.01 4.80
C ASN A 72 4.72 15.09 4.95
N LYS A 73 5.42 14.78 3.85
CA LYS A 73 6.51 13.79 3.80
C LYS A 73 6.10 12.47 4.43
N THR A 74 4.92 12.00 4.06
CA THR A 74 4.36 10.77 4.61
C THR A 74 4.18 9.73 3.51
N THR A 75 4.50 8.48 3.84
CA THR A 75 4.32 7.35 2.93
C THR A 75 3.50 6.28 3.61
N PHE A 76 2.69 5.59 2.82
CA PHE A 76 1.83 4.53 3.28
C PHE A 76 1.86 3.38 2.29
N PHE A 77 2.14 2.18 2.81
CA PHE A 77 2.11 0.93 2.07
C PHE A 77 1.12 0.00 2.75
N GLN A 78 0.13 -0.49 2.01
CA GLN A 78 -0.89 -1.36 2.57
C GLN A 78 -1.27 -2.47 1.59
N LEU A 79 -1.18 -3.70 2.07
CA LEU A 79 -1.78 -4.85 1.42
C LEU A 79 -3.19 -5.05 1.97
N GLN A 80 -4.12 -5.33 1.07
CA GLN A 80 -5.47 -5.72 1.43
C GLN A 80 -5.73 -7.15 0.98
N VAL A 81 -6.15 -7.99 1.92
CA VAL A 81 -6.37 -9.42 1.72
C VAL A 81 -7.82 -9.74 2.04
N PRO A 82 -8.67 -9.92 1.02
CA PRO A 82 -10.08 -10.25 1.23
C PRO A 82 -10.25 -11.70 1.72
N ILE A 83 -10.87 -11.89 2.89
CA ILE A 83 -11.12 -13.20 3.50
C ILE A 83 -12.59 -13.32 3.89
N GLN A 84 -13.22 -14.46 3.59
CA GLN A 84 -14.57 -14.75 4.06
C GLN A 84 -14.53 -15.40 5.44
N LEU A 85 -14.97 -14.68 6.47
CA LEU A 85 -15.02 -15.15 7.86
C LEU A 85 -16.35 -15.87 8.14
N LYS A 86 -16.39 -16.73 9.16
CA LYS A 86 -17.62 -17.40 9.62
C LYS A 86 -18.65 -16.43 10.18
N THR A 87 -18.16 -15.37 10.82
CA THR A 87 -18.97 -14.37 11.51
C THR A 87 -19.65 -13.38 10.58
N THR A 88 -19.23 -13.32 9.31
CA THR A 88 -19.73 -12.37 8.33
C THR A 88 -20.25 -13.09 7.08
N ALA A 89 -21.40 -12.63 6.55
CA ALA A 89 -21.90 -13.15 5.28
C ALA A 89 -21.03 -12.70 4.10
N THR A 90 -20.37 -11.54 4.26
CA THR A 90 -19.58 -10.84 3.24
C THR A 90 -18.08 -11.10 3.39
N THR A 91 -17.33 -10.89 2.31
CA THR A 91 -15.88 -10.89 2.35
C THR A 91 -15.39 -9.71 3.19
N THR A 92 -14.54 -10.00 4.18
CA THR A 92 -13.96 -8.99 5.06
C THR A 92 -12.51 -8.75 4.66
N PRO A 93 -12.10 -7.50 4.33
CA PRO A 93 -10.72 -7.20 4.06
C PRO A 93 -9.92 -7.22 5.37
N LEU A 94 -8.83 -7.97 5.37
CA LEU A 94 -7.77 -7.82 6.37
C LEU A 94 -6.67 -6.94 5.76
N PHE A 95 -6.01 -6.13 6.58
CA PHE A 95 -5.00 -5.20 6.09
C PHE A 95 -3.65 -5.49 6.72
N LEU A 96 -2.61 -5.48 5.90
CA LEU A 96 -1.24 -5.52 6.36
C LEU A 96 -0.58 -4.20 5.98
N ASN A 97 -0.32 -3.37 6.99
CA ASN A 97 0.33 -2.08 6.81
C ASN A 97 1.83 -2.27 6.97
N ILE A 98 2.62 -1.72 6.03
CA ILE A 98 4.07 -1.67 6.14
C ILE A 98 4.42 -0.22 6.47
N PRO A 99 4.65 0.11 7.75
CA PRO A 99 4.98 1.48 8.12
C PRO A 99 6.33 1.86 7.51
N PRO A 100 6.47 3.04 6.90
CA PRO A 100 7.73 3.43 6.26
C PRO A 100 8.90 3.45 7.26
N GLU A 101 8.65 3.79 8.53
CA GLU A 101 9.69 3.74 9.55
C GLU A 101 10.19 2.33 9.86
N THR A 102 9.52 1.25 9.48
CA THR A 102 10.06 -0.11 9.67
C THR A 102 10.94 -0.54 8.50
N ILE A 103 10.92 0.18 7.38
CA ILE A 103 11.68 -0.15 6.19
C ILE A 103 13.15 0.21 6.40
N THR A 104 14.03 -0.79 6.26
CA THR A 104 15.49 -0.59 6.20
C THR A 104 15.97 -0.48 4.76
N GLU A 105 15.28 -1.17 3.84
CA GLU A 105 15.59 -1.17 2.42
C GLU A 105 14.30 -1.35 1.62
N LEU A 106 14.13 -0.53 0.59
CA LEU A 106 13.07 -0.69 -0.40
C LEU A 106 13.69 -0.59 -1.80
N THR A 107 13.49 -1.64 -2.59
CA THR A 107 13.98 -1.67 -3.98
C THR A 107 12.87 -2.02 -4.96
N ALA A 108 12.86 -1.35 -6.10
CA ALA A 108 12.01 -1.68 -7.22
C ALA A 108 12.83 -2.42 -8.29
N ARG A 109 12.33 -3.56 -8.74
CA ARG A 109 12.98 -4.37 -9.79
C ARG A 109 11.94 -4.94 -10.75
N CYS A 110 12.39 -5.21 -11.97
CA CYS A 110 11.60 -5.94 -12.98
C CYS A 110 12.28 -7.30 -13.20
N PRO A 111 11.87 -8.36 -12.48
CA PRO A 111 12.54 -9.64 -12.58
C PRO A 111 12.37 -10.23 -13.98
N THR A 112 13.49 -10.61 -14.61
CA THR A 112 13.50 -11.28 -15.92
C THR A 112 12.85 -12.66 -15.85
N GLU A 113 13.04 -13.36 -14.73
CA GLU A 113 12.47 -14.67 -14.46
C GLU A 113 11.77 -14.65 -13.09
N PRO A 114 10.50 -14.20 -13.02
CA PRO A 114 9.75 -14.26 -11.77
C PRO A 114 9.48 -15.71 -11.36
N HIS A 115 9.32 -15.94 -10.05
CA HIS A 115 8.95 -17.26 -9.51
C HIS A 115 7.73 -17.83 -10.24
N GLN A 116 7.67 -19.15 -10.44
CA GLN A 116 6.63 -19.81 -11.25
C GLN A 116 5.21 -19.34 -10.90
N THR A 117 4.87 -19.30 -9.62
CA THR A 117 3.57 -18.81 -9.15
C THR A 117 3.29 -17.35 -9.53
N VAL A 118 4.29 -16.47 -9.47
CA VAL A 118 4.14 -15.06 -9.88
C VAL A 118 3.87 -14.98 -11.38
N ARG A 119 4.62 -15.77 -12.18
CA ARG A 119 4.44 -15.85 -13.63
C ARG A 119 3.07 -16.38 -14.03
N GLU A 120 2.57 -17.38 -13.32
CA GLU A 120 1.24 -17.97 -13.57
C GLU A 120 0.10 -16.98 -13.25
N GLN A 121 0.26 -16.17 -12.20
CA GLN A 121 -0.80 -15.28 -11.72
C GLN A 121 -0.80 -13.89 -12.38
N LEU A 122 0.38 -13.35 -12.72
CA LEU A 122 0.55 -11.98 -13.24
C LEU A 122 1.11 -11.92 -14.66
N GLY A 123 1.57 -13.06 -15.20
CA GLY A 123 2.27 -13.12 -16.48
C GLY A 123 3.78 -12.86 -16.36
N PRO A 124 4.50 -12.82 -17.50
CA PRO A 124 5.95 -12.68 -17.52
C PRO A 124 6.45 -11.27 -17.19
N ASN A 125 5.65 -10.24 -17.48
CA ASN A 125 6.05 -8.83 -17.33
C ASN A 125 5.54 -8.29 -15.99
N THR A 126 6.38 -8.36 -14.96
CA THR A 126 6.03 -7.95 -13.60
C THR A 126 7.01 -6.93 -13.04
N THR A 127 6.50 -6.08 -12.16
CA THR A 127 7.29 -5.22 -11.28
C THR A 127 7.24 -5.81 -9.87
N CYS A 128 8.37 -5.76 -9.18
CA CYS A 128 8.52 -6.22 -7.81
C CYS A 128 9.02 -5.07 -6.94
N LEU A 129 8.29 -4.79 -5.86
CA LEU A 129 8.75 -3.97 -4.74
C LEU A 129 9.22 -4.88 -3.62
N SER A 130 10.49 -4.81 -3.28
CA SER A 130 11.13 -5.65 -2.28
C SER A 130 11.43 -4.84 -1.03
N PHE A 131 10.80 -5.23 0.06
CA PHE A 131 10.88 -4.63 1.36
C PHE A 131 11.81 -5.46 2.25
N ARG A 132 12.73 -4.80 2.92
CA ARG A 132 13.45 -5.31 4.10
C ARG A 132 13.07 -4.44 5.28
N LEU A 133 12.66 -5.08 6.37
CA LEU A 133 12.06 -4.43 7.52
C LEU A 133 12.88 -4.71 8.78
N ARG A 134 13.07 -3.69 9.63
CA ARG A 134 13.65 -3.87 10.99
C ARG A 134 12.65 -4.47 11.97
N ARG A 135 11.35 -4.31 11.71
CA ARG A 135 10.23 -4.83 12.49
C ARG A 135 9.17 -5.38 11.54
N PRO A 136 8.47 -6.47 11.93
CA PRO A 136 7.38 -7.00 11.11
C PRO A 136 6.28 -5.96 10.85
N PRO A 137 5.49 -6.13 9.77
CA PRO A 137 4.40 -5.23 9.44
C PRO A 137 3.20 -5.39 10.36
N ASP A 138 2.35 -4.37 10.42
CA ASP A 138 1.19 -4.33 11.30
C ASP A 138 -0.02 -4.99 10.63
N LEU A 139 -0.54 -6.05 11.25
CA LEU A 139 -1.72 -6.76 10.79
C LEU A 139 -2.97 -6.21 11.48
N VAL A 140 -3.81 -5.52 10.71
CA VAL A 140 -5.09 -4.96 11.17
C VAL A 140 -6.22 -5.92 10.81
N VAL A 141 -6.94 -6.34 11.85
CA VAL A 141 -8.02 -7.33 11.78
C VAL A 141 -9.28 -6.80 12.46
N PRO A 142 -10.49 -7.19 12.00
CA PRO A 142 -11.72 -6.83 12.69
C PRO A 142 -11.75 -7.44 14.10
N ARG A 143 -12.39 -6.73 15.03
CA ARG A 143 -12.63 -7.25 16.38
C ARG A 143 -13.57 -8.45 16.33
N GLY A 144 -13.14 -9.58 16.89
CA GLY A 144 -13.93 -10.81 16.97
C GLY A 144 -13.19 -12.05 16.46
N PRO A 145 -13.84 -13.21 16.45
CA PRO A 145 -13.18 -14.46 16.06
C PRO A 145 -12.91 -14.49 14.55
N LEU A 146 -11.63 -14.62 14.19
CA LEU A 146 -11.15 -14.72 12.81
C LEU A 146 -11.26 -16.14 12.25
N ALA A 147 -12.36 -16.84 12.51
CA ALA A 147 -12.53 -18.20 11.99
C ALA A 147 -12.93 -18.13 10.50
N PRO A 148 -12.16 -18.72 9.57
CA PRO A 148 -12.49 -18.70 8.15
C PRO A 148 -13.76 -19.52 7.86
N LYS A 149 -14.63 -19.03 6.96
CA LYS A 149 -15.89 -19.72 6.62
C LYS A 149 -15.65 -21.13 6.06
N ARG A 150 -14.63 -21.27 5.21
CA ARG A 150 -14.14 -22.55 4.68
C ARG A 150 -12.67 -22.71 5.05
N GLN A 151 -12.38 -23.70 5.88
CA GLN A 151 -11.03 -23.95 6.40
C GLN A 151 -10.01 -24.15 5.27
N ARG A 152 -10.36 -24.91 4.22
CA ARG A 152 -9.42 -25.28 3.15
C ARG A 152 -9.10 -24.15 2.16
N GLU A 153 -10.03 -23.25 1.90
CA GLU A 153 -9.85 -22.17 0.91
C GLU A 153 -9.38 -20.86 1.56
N HIS A 154 -9.85 -20.59 2.78
CA HIS A 154 -9.60 -19.34 3.49
C HIS A 154 -8.74 -19.49 4.74
N GLY A 155 -8.61 -20.71 5.30
CA GLY A 155 -7.70 -20.99 6.41
C GLY A 155 -6.25 -20.87 5.97
N ASP A 156 -5.88 -21.50 4.85
CA ASP A 156 -4.52 -21.43 4.31
C ASP A 156 -4.09 -19.99 4.01
N LYS A 157 -5.01 -19.14 3.53
CA LYS A 157 -4.74 -17.70 3.31
C LYS A 157 -4.58 -16.92 4.62
N LEU A 158 -5.44 -17.20 5.60
CA LEU A 158 -5.35 -16.54 6.90
C LEU A 158 -4.07 -16.92 7.64
N ASP A 159 -3.68 -18.19 7.58
CA ASP A 159 -2.45 -18.69 8.20
C ASP A 159 -1.22 -18.16 7.45
N SER A 160 -1.27 -18.10 6.12
CA SER A 160 -0.28 -17.41 5.29
C SER A 160 -0.14 -15.92 5.68
N LEU A 161 -1.25 -15.23 5.91
CA LEU A 161 -1.23 -13.83 6.33
C LEU A 161 -0.64 -13.63 7.73
N LYS A 162 -0.92 -14.55 8.68
CA LYS A 162 -0.29 -14.54 10.01
C LYS A 162 1.22 -14.79 9.95
N LEU A 163 1.67 -15.64 9.02
CA LEU A 163 3.11 -15.87 8.80
C LEU A 163 3.75 -14.64 8.14
N LEU A 164 3.09 -14.06 7.14
CA LEU A 164 3.53 -12.85 6.48
C LEU A 164 3.62 -11.66 7.44
N SER A 165 2.71 -11.55 8.42
CA SER A 165 2.77 -10.49 9.44
C SER A 165 3.93 -10.64 10.43
N GLN A 166 4.68 -11.74 10.37
CA GLN A 166 5.90 -11.97 11.14
C GLN A 166 7.16 -11.84 10.26
N ALA A 167 6.99 -11.69 8.95
CA ALA A 167 8.09 -11.61 8.01
C ALA A 167 8.77 -10.22 8.05
N ILE A 168 10.09 -10.23 7.92
CA ILE A 168 10.92 -9.01 7.80
C ILE A 168 11.43 -8.80 6.36
N SER A 169 11.15 -9.73 5.46
CA SER A 169 11.53 -9.70 4.05
C SER A 169 10.28 -10.00 3.23
N ILE A 170 9.76 -9.01 2.53
CA ILE A 170 8.49 -9.10 1.81
C ILE A 170 8.71 -8.59 0.40
N ASP A 171 8.30 -9.37 -0.59
CA ASP A 171 8.35 -8.98 -2.00
C ASP A 171 6.92 -8.90 -2.54
N VAL A 172 6.53 -7.74 -3.04
CA VAL A 172 5.20 -7.49 -3.62
C VAL A 172 5.32 -7.40 -5.13
N TYR A 173 4.73 -8.35 -5.85
CA TYR A 173 4.73 -8.43 -7.30
C TYR A 173 3.40 -7.95 -7.86
N PHE A 174 3.44 -7.23 -8.98
CA PHE A 174 2.27 -6.79 -9.74
C PHE A 174 2.62 -6.58 -11.22
N VAL A 175 1.60 -6.39 -12.06
CA VAL A 175 1.78 -6.21 -13.51
C VAL A 175 2.65 -4.97 -13.79
N ALA A 176 3.61 -5.12 -14.71
CA ALA A 176 4.48 -4.02 -15.11
C ALA A 176 3.69 -2.82 -15.68
N GLY A 177 4.20 -1.62 -15.47
CA GLY A 177 3.59 -0.38 -15.96
C GLY A 177 2.52 0.24 -15.03
N ILE A 178 2.08 -0.46 -13.98
CA ILE A 178 1.24 0.14 -12.92
C ILE A 178 2.04 1.18 -12.13
N LEU A 179 3.31 0.86 -11.84
CA LEU A 179 4.25 1.77 -11.21
C LEU A 179 5.26 2.23 -12.27
N GLN A 180 5.28 3.53 -12.54
CA GLN A 180 6.26 4.12 -13.46
C GLN A 180 7.65 4.18 -12.80
N ASP A 181 8.71 4.02 -13.60
CA ASP A 181 10.10 3.99 -13.10
C ASP A 181 10.47 5.25 -12.29
N ALA A 182 10.01 6.43 -12.73
CA ALA A 182 10.24 7.68 -12.02
C ALA A 182 9.60 7.65 -10.61
N SER A 183 8.33 7.23 -10.52
CA SER A 183 7.62 7.09 -9.24
C SER A 183 8.27 6.02 -8.36
N ALA A 184 8.69 4.90 -8.95
CA ALA A 184 9.38 3.82 -8.23
C ALA A 184 10.66 4.32 -7.55
N ARG A 185 11.48 5.10 -8.27
CA ARG A 185 12.70 5.73 -7.74
C ARG A 185 12.36 6.68 -6.60
N THR A 186 11.44 7.60 -6.81
CA THR A 186 10.99 8.54 -5.77
C THR A 186 10.54 7.82 -4.50
N ILE A 187 9.76 6.74 -4.64
CA ILE A 187 9.29 5.94 -3.50
C ILE A 187 10.45 5.24 -2.78
N CYS A 188 11.38 4.63 -3.52
CA CYS A 188 12.52 3.91 -2.93
C CYS A 188 13.49 4.86 -2.22
N ASP A 189 13.85 5.97 -2.88
CA ASP A 189 14.74 6.99 -2.33
C ASP A 189 14.15 7.61 -1.06
N PHE A 190 12.83 7.83 -1.05
CA PHE A 190 12.16 8.38 0.12
C PHE A 190 12.00 7.37 1.26
N ALA A 191 11.57 6.14 0.97
CA ALA A 191 11.36 5.11 2.00
C ALA A 191 12.65 4.74 2.74
N THR A 192 13.81 4.92 2.09
CA THR A 192 15.14 4.73 2.69
C THR A 192 15.71 6.00 3.35
N SER A 193 15.08 7.15 3.14
CA SER A 193 15.46 8.41 3.79
C SER A 193 15.03 8.41 5.26
N LEU A 194 15.92 8.89 6.14
CA LEU A 194 15.67 9.10 7.57
C LEU A 194 14.46 10.03 7.87
N MET A 195 13.87 10.65 6.85
CA MET A 195 12.71 11.53 6.95
C MET A 195 11.36 10.83 6.69
N ALA A 196 11.34 9.55 6.30
CA ALA A 196 10.09 8.85 6.06
C ALA A 196 9.31 8.65 7.37
N ARG A 197 8.08 9.20 7.42
CA ARG A 197 7.18 9.05 8.57
C ARG A 197 5.88 8.41 8.13
N SER A 198 5.34 7.48 8.92
CA SER A 198 3.96 7.02 8.74
C SER A 198 2.99 8.19 8.88
N VAL A 199 1.91 8.16 8.12
CA VAL A 199 0.78 9.08 8.32
C VAL A 199 0.21 8.81 9.71
N ALA A 200 0.24 9.80 10.61
CA ALA A 200 -0.24 9.66 11.99
C ALA A 200 -1.68 9.13 12.10
N GLN A 201 -2.50 9.32 11.06
CA GLN A 201 -3.87 8.83 11.00
C GLN A 201 -4.01 7.28 11.01
N TYR A 202 -2.93 6.53 10.80
CA TYR A 202 -2.93 5.06 10.87
C TYR A 202 -2.05 4.48 12.00
N ALA A 203 -1.46 5.33 12.84
CA ALA A 203 -0.64 4.88 13.98
C ALA A 203 -1.48 4.39 15.17
N ASP A 204 -2.78 4.74 15.21
CA ASP A 204 -3.71 4.45 16.32
C ASP A 204 -4.87 3.51 15.94
N LEU A 205 -4.71 2.63 14.94
CA LEU A 205 -5.72 1.60 14.60
C LEU A 205 -5.44 0.25 15.23
#